data_AF-A0A537PNB5-F1
#
_entry.id   AF-A0A537PNB5-F1
#
_cell.length_a   1.000
_cell.length_b   1.000
_cell.length_c   1.000
_cell.angle_alpha   90.00
_cell.angle_beta   90.00
_cell.angle_gamma   90.00
#
_symmetry.space_group_name_H-M   'P 1'
#
loop_
_entity.id
_entity.type
_entity.pdbx_description
1 polymer ?
#
loop_
_entity_poly.entity_id
_entity_poly.type
_entity_poly.pdbx_seq_one_letter_code
_entity_poly.pdbx_strand_id
1 'polypeptide(L)' 'MLQQHRPGVLLCLERAGECERLAGLAGDSRSRETYVRMASQWRALAAHREFVEQIEGLLTASGASKREELDASPSSAPG' A
#
# COMPACT_ATOMS: atom_id res chain seq x y z
N MET A 1 8.40 -10.58 13.75
CA MET A 1 8.32 -9.55 12.70
C MET A 1 6.92 -9.56 12.14
N LEU A 2 6.10 -8.56 12.49
CA LEU A 2 4.73 -8.45 12.00
C LEU A 2 4.81 -7.99 10.54
N GLN A 3 4.62 -8.91 9.60
CA GLN A 3 4.31 -8.53 8.22
C GLN A 3 3.02 -7.72 8.29
N GLN A 4 3.13 -6.40 8.15
CA GLN A 4 1.97 -5.53 7.99
C GLN A 4 1.22 -6.06 6.77
N HIS A 5 0.13 -6.79 7.01
CA HIS A 5 -0.80 -7.14 5.97
C HIS A 5 -1.22 -5.82 5.34
N ARG A 6 -1.03 -5.69 4.02
CA ARG A 6 -1.43 -4.52 3.23
C ARG A 6 -2.76 -4.84 2.55
N PRO A 7 -3.90 -4.87 3.28
CA PRO A 7 -5.16 -5.36 2.75
C PRO A 7 -5.62 -4.57 1.52
N GLY A 8 -5.28 -3.28 1.45
CA GLY A 8 -5.60 -2.43 0.31
C GLY A 8 -4.83 -2.82 -0.97
N VAL A 9 -3.56 -3.18 -0.86
CA VAL A 9 -2.74 -3.63 -1.99
C VAL A 9 -3.23 -4.98 -2.49
N LEU A 10 -3.47 -5.94 -1.58
CA LEU A 10 -3.97 -7.27 -1.92
C LEU A 10 -5.32 -7.22 -2.63
N LEU A 11 -6.27 -6.42 -2.12
CA LEU A 11 -7.57 -6.23 -2.76
C LEU A 11 -7.43 -5.71 -4.20
N CYS A 12 -6.53 -4.75 -4.43
CA CYS A 12 -6.29 -4.23 -5.79
C CYS A 12 -5.75 -5.31 -6.72
N LEU A 13 -4.81 -6.14 -6.26
CA LEU A 13 -4.24 -7.24 -7.04
C LEU A 13 -5.28 -8.34 -7.33
N GLU A 14 -6.13 -8.69 -6.36
CA GLU A 14 -7.24 -9.62 -6.58
C GLU A 14 -8.20 -9.11 -7.65
N ARG A 15 -8.58 -7.82 -7.61
CA ARG A 15 -9.43 -7.21 -8.64
C ARG A 15 -8.77 -7.17 -10.00
N ALA A 16 -7.46 -6.96 -10.06
CA ALA A 16 -6.71 -7.05 -11.32
C ALA A 16 -6.78 -8.45 -11.91
N GLY A 17 -6.54 -9.49 -11.10
CA GLY A 17 -6.61 -10.88 -11.55
C GLY A 17 -8.01 -11.30 -12.01
N GLU A 18 -9.05 -10.84 -11.32
CA GLU A 18 -10.44 -11.09 -11.73
C GLU A 18 -10.76 -10.42 -13.08
N CYS A 19 -10.26 -9.20 -13.32
CA CYS A 19 -10.41 -8.56 -14.62
C CYS A 19 -9.69 -9.37 -15.73
N GLU A 20 -8.50 -9.91 -15.48
CA GLU A 20 -7.80 -10.75 -16.46
C GLU A 20 -8.54 -12.05 -16.76
N ARG A 21 -9.11 -12.67 -15.74
CA ARG A 21 -9.97 -13.84 -15.91
C ARG A 21 -11.17 -13.53 -16.79
N LEU A 22 -11.85 -12.41 -16.53
CA LEU A 22 -12.98 -11.95 -17.35
C LEU A 22 -12.55 -11.60 -18.79
N ALA A 23 -11.36 -11.03 -18.98
CA ALA A 23 -10.79 -10.78 -20.30
C ALA A 23 -10.57 -12.07 -21.10
N GLY A 24 -10.15 -13.15 -20.44
CA GLY A 24 -9.98 -14.48 -21.06
C GLY A 24 -11.31 -15.17 -21.41
N LEU A 25 -12.41 -14.79 -20.74
CA LEU A 25 -13.76 -15.32 -21.00
C LEU A 25 -14.57 -14.46 -21.98
N ALA A 26 -14.10 -13.27 -22.31
CA ALA A 26 -14.80 -12.35 -23.20
C ALA A 26 -14.83 -12.89 -24.64
N GLY A 27 -16.04 -12.99 -25.21
CA GLY A 27 -16.27 -13.46 -26.57
C GLY A 27 -15.98 -12.42 -27.66
N ASP A 28 -15.87 -11.14 -27.29
CA ASP A 28 -15.59 -10.03 -28.21
C ASP A 28 -14.35 -9.23 -27.79
N SER A 29 -13.69 -8.63 -28.78
CA SER A 29 -12.44 -7.89 -28.59
C SER A 29 -12.60 -6.65 -27.72
N ARG A 30 -13.74 -5.95 -27.82
CA ARG A 30 -14.00 -4.72 -27.08
C ARG A 30 -14.13 -4.97 -25.57
N SER A 31 -14.86 -6.02 -25.19
CA SER A 31 -15.00 -6.44 -23.80
C SER A 31 -13.65 -6.91 -23.24
N ARG A 32 -12.89 -7.70 -24.02
CA ARG A 32 -11.54 -8.13 -23.64
C ARG A 32 -10.61 -6.94 -23.36
N GLU A 33 -10.54 -5.98 -24.28
CA GLU A 33 -9.72 -4.77 -24.11
C GLU A 33 -10.14 -3.95 -22.89
N THR A 34 -11.45 -3.85 -22.65
CA THR A 34 -11.99 -3.14 -21.48
C THR A 34 -11.51 -3.78 -20.18
N TYR A 35 -11.60 -5.11 -20.06
CA TYR A 35 -11.14 -5.82 -18.88
C TYR A 35 -9.63 -5.76 -18.70
N VAL A 36 -8.84 -5.88 -19.79
CA VAL A 36 -7.37 -5.70 -19.73
C VAL A 36 -7.01 -4.30 -19.23
N ARG A 37 -7.69 -3.26 -19.72
CA ARG A 37 -7.48 -1.89 -19.24
C ARG A 37 -7.83 -1.76 -17.76
N MET A 38 -8.95 -2.34 -17.31
CA MET A 38 -9.32 -2.32 -15.88
C MET A 38 -8.27 -3.04 -15.02
N ALA A 39 -7.75 -4.19 -15.45
CA ALA A 39 -6.68 -4.89 -14.75
C ALA A 39 -5.43 -4.01 -14.58
N SER A 40 -5.04 -3.28 -15.64
CA SER A 40 -3.91 -2.35 -15.61
C SER A 40 -4.12 -1.22 -14.60
N GLN A 41 -5.34 -0.68 -14.50
CA GLN A 41 -5.68 0.39 -13.56
C GLN A 41 -5.64 -0.10 -12.11
N TRP A 42 -6.12 -1.32 -11.85
CA TRP A 42 -6.04 -1.93 -10.53
C TRP A 42 -4.58 -2.14 -10.07
N ARG A 43 -3.69 -2.56 -10.98
CA ARG A 43 -2.25 -2.66 -10.67
C ARG A 43 -1.61 -1.31 -10.37
N ALA A 44 -1.94 -0.28 -11.14
CA ALA A 44 -1.46 1.08 -10.88
C ALA A 44 -1.91 1.56 -9.50
N LEU A 45 -3.17 1.29 -9.13
CA LEU A 45 -3.70 1.63 -7.81
C LEU A 45 -2.98 0.87 -6.68
N ALA A 46 -2.66 -0.41 -6.89
CA ALA A 46 -1.88 -1.21 -5.94
C ALA A 46 -0.50 -0.58 -5.69
N ALA A 47 0.21 -0.20 -6.75
CA ALA A 47 1.51 0.46 -6.66
C ALA A 47 1.42 1.82 -5.94
N HIS A 48 0.40 2.63 -6.22
CA HIS A 48 0.18 3.90 -5.52
C HIS A 48 -0.10 3.69 -4.03
N ARG A 49 -0.89 2.68 -3.66
CA ARG A 49 -1.17 2.37 -2.26
C ARG A 49 0.09 1.93 -1.52
N GLU A 50 0.88 1.05 -2.14
CA GLU A 50 2.16 0.63 -1.57
C GLU A 50 3.08 1.84 -1.34
N PHE A 51 3.13 2.78 -2.30
CA PHE A 51 3.92 3.99 -2.14
C PHE A 51 3.44 4.89 -0.99
N VAL A 52 2.12 5.09 -0.85
CA VAL A 52 1.55 5.86 0.26
C VAL A 52 1.88 5.22 1.60
N GLU A 53 1.71 3.90 1.73
CA GLU A 53 2.03 3.17 2.97
C GLU A 53 3.52 3.25 3.32
N GLN A 54 4.41 3.25 2.32
CA GLN A 54 5.85 3.48 2.55
C GLN A 54 6.12 4.89 3.09
N ILE A 55 5.49 5.93 2.52
CA ILE A 55 5.63 7.31 3.01
C ILE A 55 5.10 7.43 4.44
N GLU A 56 3.92 6.88 4.73
CA GLU A 56 3.33 6.89 6.07
C GLU A 56 4.23 6.19 7.09
N GLY A 57 4.84 5.07 6.70
CA GLY A 57 5.85 4.37 7.51
C GLY A 57 7.07 5.23 7.83
N LEU A 58 7.59 5.98 6.85
CA LEU A 58 8.73 6.89 7.05
C LEU A 58 8.37 8.08 7.95
N LEU A 59 7.19 8.68 7.75
CA LEU A 59 6.71 9.81 8.55
C LEU A 59 6.47 9.41 10.01
N THR A 60 5.89 8.23 10.25
CA THR A 60 5.68 7.71 11.61
C THR A 60 7.00 7.36 12.31
N ALA A 61 7.96 6.75 11.59
CA ALA A 61 9.30 6.50 12.13
C ALA A 61 10.05 7.79 12.50
N SER A 62 9.96 8.83 11.66
CA SER A 62 10.57 10.14 11.92
C SER A 62 9.94 10.85 13.14
N GLY A 63 8.62 10.75 13.31
CA GLY A 63 7.93 11.28 14.49
C GLY A 63 8.27 10.55 15.79
N ALA A 64 8.51 9.24 15.74
CA ALA A 64 8.93 8.44 16.89
C ALA A 64 10.35 8.79 17.36
N SER A 65 11.29 8.93 16.41
CA SER A 65 12.68 9.31 16.68
C SER A 65 12.79 10.65 17.41
N LYS A 66 11.86 11.57 17.18
CA LYS A 66 11.85 12.90 17.82
C LYS A 66 11.25 12.90 19.23
N ARG A 67 10.45 11.87 19.59
CA ARG A 67 9.85 11.73 20.93
C ARG A 67 10.80 11.06 21.91
N GLU A 68 11.61 10.09 21.48
CA GLU A 68 12.64 9.47 22.35
C GLU A 68 13.76 10.46 22.73
N GLU A 69 14.08 11.43 21.87
CA GLU A 69 15.11 12.45 22.14
C GLU A 69 14.70 13.45 23.24
N LEU A 70 13.39 13.65 23.45
CA LEU A 70 12.84 14.55 24.46
C LEU A 70 12.67 13.88 25.84
N ASP A 71 12.56 12.55 25.90
CA ASP A 71 12.43 11.78 27.14
C ASP A 71 13.79 11.42 27.76
N ALA A 72 14.89 11.62 27.03
CA ALA A 72 16.25 11.42 27.50
C ALA A 72 16.87 12.65 28.18
N SER A 73 16.06 13.54 28.77
CA SER A 73 16.58 14.57 29.69
C SER A 73 16.91 13.93 31.03
N PRO A 74 18.19 13.86 31.45
CA PRO A 74 18.53 13.34 32.76
C PRO A 74 17.98 14.30 33.82
N SER A 75 17.00 13.81 34.57
CA SER A 75 16.58 14.37 35.85
C SER A 75 17.79 14.42 36.77
N SER A 76 18.51 15.54 36.75
CA SER A 76 19.49 15.88 37.78
C SER A 76 18.72 16.62 38.86
N ALA A 77 18.20 15.85 39.81
CA ALA A 77 17.67 16.34 41.07
C ALA A 77 18.84 16.70 42.03
N PRO A 78 18.55 17.41 43.14
CA PRO A 78 19.42 18.43 43.74
C PRO A 78 20.36 17.88 44.82
N GLY A 79 21.41 18.66 45.12
CA GLY A 79 22.28 18.51 46.28
C GLY A 79 22.87 19.84 46.68
#